data_AF-A0A8X7CWL8-F1
#
_entry.id   AF-A0A8X7CWL8-F1
#
_cell.length_a   1.000
_cell.length_b   1.000
_cell.length_c   1.000
_cell.angle_alpha   90.00
_cell.angle_beta   90.00
_cell.angle_gamma   90.00
#
_symmetry.space_group_name_H-M   'P 1'
#
loop_
_entity.id
_entity.type
_entity.pdbx_description
1 polymer ?
#
loop_
_entity_poly.entity_id
_entity_poly.type
_entity_poly.pdbx_seq_one_letter_code
_entity_poly.pdbx_strand_id
1 'polypeptide(L)'
;MKRKILLLLMLVGAYFCKPLKADVIIDGEGNYLNLSVTSSLYVSEAESLILQNIVVNNLQGTTNTNSRLVMEGLGSDLQLRDAVVNLSGDYSLTTGSLEFKEKAYLQGIGKVFRFSSPVTSTIDAYSTLYFDQGITISFTPDFGGIYFTDATSKIQNLDDSNLATLITLTLSGGVNLTLYDDYVELPAADTLWIIGTTNTIKVENTFVIYGTLSFTDSAELIFEFDDQGENPIIYFNNSSQTLPDNAHLMFKGNGTVVFQDGFQIIFSSTGGNARPKFELSGNASMKLGPSLSTPNPTISKVYFKNKGIIAVDDGAEILAENNRHLFIGGNGSTTDDFNILIDREGSLKSIGRYGTISMYKATLNLDFEQGGVLMAFDNGAVEINALNGAVSTGGNLQNLKFDTDGLMNIRTNGNFILGENLSSDSQITTSINFSTQGGDVYGDGTLQFAGQSAFRGKLLGVGRIFEGTLSAEEIVRRIVNQSSVLNQSAQFEDQSGTQRLRIKNSFFRHISPSSIAITGYSGAAPMRVGDIISGESANDVSGKNTVTNRSFKYDLSGRRSDY
;
A
#
# COMPACT_ATOMS: atom_id res chain seq x y z
N MET A 1 0.40 27.45 53.72
CA MET A 1 0.21 28.92 53.76
C MET A 1 0.49 29.44 52.34
N LYS A 2 -0.55 29.63 51.51
CA LYS A 2 -0.40 30.05 50.10
C LYS A 2 -0.05 31.55 50.05
N ARG A 3 1.20 31.89 49.75
CA ARG A 3 1.61 33.30 49.56
C ARG A 3 1.18 33.73 48.17
N LYS A 4 0.23 34.67 48.07
CA LYS A 4 -0.04 35.37 46.81
C LYS A 4 1.17 36.26 46.52
N ILE A 5 2.07 35.85 45.63
CA ILE A 5 3.06 36.75 45.04
C ILE A 5 2.30 37.58 44.00
N LEU A 6 2.01 38.84 44.36
CA LEU A 6 1.55 39.84 43.39
C LEU A 6 2.80 40.35 42.67
N LEU A 7 3.20 39.69 41.58
CA LEU A 7 4.20 40.25 40.68
C LEU A 7 3.52 41.38 39.89
N LEU A 8 3.62 42.60 40.42
CA LEU A 8 3.16 43.80 39.73
C LEU A 8 4.20 44.16 38.67
N LEU A 9 4.15 43.52 37.50
CA LEU A 9 4.79 44.07 36.30
C LEU A 9 4.01 45.34 35.95
N MET A 10 4.59 46.51 36.20
CA MET A 10 4.03 47.77 35.71
C MET A 10 4.16 47.80 34.19
N LEU A 11 3.07 47.47 33.49
CA LEU A 11 2.82 47.96 32.14
C LEU A 11 2.63 49.48 32.23
N VAL A 12 3.72 50.23 32.06
CA VAL A 12 3.65 51.67 31.83
C VAL A 12 3.17 51.87 30.40
N GLY A 13 2.07 52.60 30.27
CA GLY A 13 1.44 52.91 29.00
C GLY A 13 2.43 53.47 27.98
N ALA A 14 2.23 53.04 26.72
CA ALA A 14 2.76 53.56 25.48
C ALA A 14 3.74 54.74 25.63
N TYR A 15 5.05 54.48 25.58
CA TYR A 15 6.09 55.27 24.90
C TYR A 15 7.47 54.68 25.27
N PHE A 16 8.11 54.02 24.30
CA PHE A 16 9.52 53.56 24.31
C PHE A 16 10.02 52.88 25.60
N CYS A 17 9.44 51.74 25.96
CA CYS A 17 10.22 50.74 26.69
C CYS A 17 11.07 50.01 25.65
N LYS A 18 12.39 50.18 25.71
CA LYS A 18 13.30 49.38 24.88
C LYS A 18 13.09 47.92 25.29
N PRO A 19 12.69 47.02 24.39
CA PRO A 19 12.40 45.64 24.75
C PRO A 19 13.66 45.00 25.35
N LEU A 20 13.46 44.27 26.44
CA LEU A 20 14.53 43.62 27.19
C LEU A 20 14.99 42.43 26.36
N LYS A 21 16.06 42.60 25.57
CA LYS A 21 16.75 41.52 24.83
C LYS A 21 17.38 40.46 25.76
N ALA A 22 16.58 39.79 26.55
CA ALA A 22 16.98 38.75 27.47
C ALA A 22 15.87 37.72 27.55
N ASP A 23 16.25 36.44 27.67
CA ASP A 23 15.32 35.38 27.98
C ASP A 23 14.65 35.69 29.33
N VAL A 24 13.33 35.86 29.33
CA VAL A 24 12.57 36.16 30.54
C VAL A 24 12.08 34.85 31.12
N ILE A 25 12.40 34.57 32.38
CA ILE A 25 11.89 33.41 33.10
C ILE A 25 10.85 33.86 34.13
N ILE A 26 9.63 33.33 34.03
CA ILE A 26 8.60 33.43 35.05
C ILE A 26 8.46 32.05 35.70
N ASP A 27 9.08 31.92 36.88
CA ASP A 27 8.89 30.75 37.75
C ASP A 27 7.66 30.96 38.64
N GLY A 28 6.67 30.09 38.47
CA GLY A 28 5.46 30.12 39.26
C GLY A 28 5.61 29.51 40.65
N GLU A 29 6.63 28.68 40.92
CA GLU A 29 6.74 27.87 42.15
C GLU A 29 5.42 27.12 42.50
N GLY A 30 4.71 26.62 41.48
CA GLY A 30 3.41 25.96 41.59
C GLY A 30 2.21 26.91 41.75
N ASN A 31 2.40 28.23 41.60
CA ASN A 31 1.33 29.23 41.70
C ASN A 31 0.62 29.48 40.36
N TYR A 32 -0.41 30.32 40.41
CA TYR A 32 -1.26 30.67 39.28
C TYR A 32 -0.88 32.04 38.69
N LEU A 33 -0.75 32.11 37.37
CA LEU A 33 -0.76 33.35 36.60
C LEU A 33 -2.14 33.53 35.99
N ASN A 34 -2.95 34.42 36.55
CA ASN A 34 -4.30 34.68 36.06
C ASN A 34 -4.30 35.85 35.08
N LEU A 35 -4.52 35.58 33.80
CA LEU A 35 -4.65 36.62 32.78
C LEU A 35 -6.08 37.18 32.84
N SER A 36 -6.18 38.49 33.08
CA SER A 36 -7.45 39.22 33.04
C SER A 36 -7.92 39.45 31.60
N VAL A 37 -9.16 39.93 31.44
CA VAL A 37 -9.71 40.29 30.12
C VAL A 37 -8.95 41.40 29.39
N THR A 38 -8.18 42.22 30.11
CA THR A 38 -7.46 43.37 29.54
C THR A 38 -5.93 43.24 29.64
N SER A 39 -5.42 42.11 30.10
CA SER A 39 -3.96 41.89 30.23
C SER A 39 -3.48 40.87 29.21
N SER A 40 -2.33 41.17 28.61
CA SER A 40 -1.62 40.25 27.73
C SER A 40 -0.19 40.05 28.20
N LEU A 41 0.30 38.82 28.09
CA LEU A 41 1.73 38.54 28.03
C LEU A 41 2.19 38.84 26.60
N TYR A 42 3.24 39.63 26.46
CA TYR A 42 3.76 40.05 25.17
C TYR A 42 5.22 39.60 25.06
N VAL A 43 5.52 38.79 24.05
CA VAL A 43 6.88 38.33 23.72
C VAL A 43 7.30 39.03 22.44
N SER A 44 8.30 39.90 22.52
CA SER A 44 8.75 40.67 21.36
C SER A 44 9.50 39.79 20.35
N GLU A 45 9.68 40.31 19.13
CA GLU A 45 10.41 39.60 18.08
C GLU A 45 11.85 39.28 18.50
N ALA A 46 12.27 38.03 18.29
CA ALA A 46 13.59 37.51 18.68
C ALA A 46 13.85 37.46 20.19
N GLU A 47 12.80 37.39 21.02
CA GLU A 47 12.89 37.16 22.46
C GLU A 47 12.26 35.82 22.86
N SER A 48 12.74 35.23 23.96
CA SER A 48 12.17 34.01 24.54
C SER A 48 11.54 34.29 25.91
N LEU A 49 10.37 33.72 26.15
CA LEU A 49 9.69 33.70 27.44
C LEU A 49 9.61 32.27 27.94
N ILE A 50 10.10 32.01 29.15
CA ILE A 50 10.01 30.70 29.81
C ILE A 50 8.97 30.82 30.94
N LEU A 51 7.89 30.03 30.83
CA LEU A 51 6.90 29.85 31.87
C LEU A 51 7.17 28.50 32.55
N GLN A 52 7.68 28.52 33.77
CA GLN A 52 8.07 27.30 34.48
C GLN A 52 7.32 27.09 35.79
N ASN A 53 6.99 25.84 36.11
CA ASN A 53 6.33 25.43 37.35
C ASN A 53 5.12 26.32 37.68
N ILE A 54 4.23 26.52 36.70
CA ILE A 54 3.19 27.55 36.76
C ILE A 54 1.89 27.08 36.15
N VAL A 55 0.77 27.55 36.70
CA VAL A 55 -0.57 27.37 36.12
C VAL A 55 -1.04 28.69 35.51
N VAL A 56 -1.02 28.80 34.19
CA VAL A 56 -1.52 29.94 33.43
C VAL A 56 -3.02 29.78 33.22
N ASN A 57 -3.80 30.68 33.81
CA ASN A 57 -5.25 30.66 33.71
C ASN A 57 -5.78 31.69 32.72
N ASN A 58 -6.90 31.32 32.11
CA ASN A 58 -7.68 32.15 31.21
C ASN A 58 -6.87 32.53 29.97
N LEU A 59 -6.20 31.59 29.31
CA LEU A 59 -5.65 31.86 27.99
C LEU A 59 -6.78 31.89 26.95
N GLN A 60 -6.82 32.89 26.09
CA GLN A 60 -7.74 32.99 24.95
C GLN A 60 -7.24 34.02 23.94
N GLY A 61 -7.75 33.94 22.72
CA GLY A 61 -7.53 34.90 21.64
C GLY A 61 -7.30 34.23 20.31
N THR A 62 -8.07 34.62 19.29
CA THR A 62 -8.03 34.01 17.96
C THR A 62 -7.10 34.74 16.98
N THR A 63 -6.55 35.88 17.39
CA THR A 63 -5.63 36.73 16.62
C THR A 63 -4.61 37.35 17.55
N ASN A 64 -3.39 37.62 17.07
CA ASN A 64 -2.34 38.20 17.89
C ASN A 64 -2.69 39.58 18.50
N THR A 65 -3.65 40.31 17.94
CA THR A 65 -4.03 41.65 18.44
C THR A 65 -5.00 41.62 19.61
N ASN A 66 -5.73 40.52 19.82
CA ASN A 66 -6.71 40.35 20.90
C ASN A 66 -6.40 39.13 21.77
N SER A 67 -5.14 38.66 21.75
CA SER A 67 -4.70 37.51 22.52
C SER A 67 -4.15 37.89 23.88
N ARG A 68 -4.43 37.05 24.87
CA ARG A 68 -3.84 37.20 26.22
C ARG A 68 -2.39 36.72 26.29
N LEU A 69 -1.92 36.05 25.24
CA LEU A 69 -0.53 35.79 24.95
C LEU A 69 -0.27 36.20 23.51
N VAL A 70 0.62 37.18 23.31
CA VAL A 70 0.95 37.77 22.03
C VAL A 70 2.42 37.48 21.75
N MET A 71 2.69 36.80 20.63
CA MET A 71 4.02 36.55 20.10
C MET A 71 4.25 37.51 18.93
N GLU A 72 5.27 38.37 18.99
CA GLU A 72 5.59 39.31 17.92
C GLU A 72 6.60 38.66 16.94
N GLY A 73 6.27 38.65 15.65
CA GLY A 73 7.16 38.13 14.61
C GLY A 73 7.44 36.63 14.69
N LEU A 74 8.23 36.13 13.75
CA LEU A 74 8.57 34.70 13.65
C LEU A 74 9.71 34.28 14.59
N GLY A 75 10.50 35.23 15.10
CA GLY A 75 11.62 34.95 16.00
C GLY A 75 11.26 34.85 17.48
N SER A 76 10.00 35.11 17.86
CA SER A 76 9.57 35.01 19.26
C SER A 76 9.39 33.55 19.69
N ASP A 77 9.79 33.22 20.91
CA ASP A 77 9.78 31.86 21.45
C ASP A 77 9.09 31.80 22.82
N LEU A 78 8.25 30.80 23.06
CA LEU A 78 7.63 30.57 24.36
C LEU A 78 7.90 29.14 24.80
N GLN A 79 8.57 29.00 25.94
CA GLN A 79 8.84 27.72 26.57
C GLN A 79 7.87 27.44 27.71
N LEU A 80 7.26 26.27 27.70
CA LEU A 80 6.39 25.75 28.74
C LEU A 80 7.10 24.60 29.45
N ARG A 81 7.51 24.81 30.71
CA ARG A 81 8.28 23.86 31.51
C ARG A 81 7.54 23.50 32.79
N ASP A 82 7.10 22.25 32.96
CA ASP A 82 6.27 21.88 34.13
C ASP A 82 5.08 22.86 34.32
N ALA A 83 4.42 23.20 33.21
CA ALA A 83 3.43 24.27 33.13
C ALA A 83 2.04 23.73 32.77
N VAL A 84 1.00 24.33 33.33
CA VAL A 84 -0.40 24.05 32.99
C VAL A 84 -1.01 25.30 32.37
N VAL A 85 -1.60 25.20 31.19
CA VAL A 85 -2.26 26.29 30.50
C VAL A 85 -3.74 25.99 30.35
N ASN A 86 -4.57 26.79 31.01
CA ASN A 86 -6.02 26.64 31.03
C ASN A 86 -6.67 27.65 30.08
N LEU A 87 -7.26 27.13 29.01
CA LEU A 87 -8.02 27.91 28.04
C LEU A 87 -9.36 28.34 28.62
N SER A 88 -9.65 29.64 28.60
CA SER A 88 -11.02 30.15 28.86
C SER A 88 -11.84 30.34 27.58
N GLY A 89 -11.18 30.30 26.43
CA GLY A 89 -11.76 30.45 25.10
C GLY A 89 -10.81 29.86 24.05
N ASP A 90 -11.21 29.90 22.79
CA ASP A 90 -10.33 29.44 21.71
C ASP A 90 -9.07 30.31 21.67
N TYR A 91 -7.94 29.67 21.39
CA TYR A 91 -6.64 30.30 21.26
C TYR A 91 -6.02 29.96 19.91
N SER A 92 -5.38 30.92 19.25
CA SER A 92 -4.67 30.71 18.00
C SER A 92 -3.29 31.36 18.08
N LEU A 93 -2.25 30.54 18.05
CA LEU A 93 -0.88 30.98 17.91
C LEU A 93 -0.55 31.12 16.41
N THR A 94 -0.40 32.36 15.94
CA THR A 94 -0.21 32.64 14.50
C THR A 94 1.21 33.06 14.12
N THR A 95 2.08 33.29 15.10
CA THR A 95 3.50 33.66 14.94
C THR A 95 4.30 33.14 16.13
N GLY A 96 5.63 33.06 15.98
CA GLY A 96 6.56 32.54 17.01
C GLY A 96 6.53 31.01 17.17
N SER A 97 7.40 30.48 18.04
CA SER A 97 7.47 29.06 18.39
C SER A 97 6.96 28.76 19.80
N LEU A 98 6.55 27.51 20.01
CA LEU A 98 6.38 26.90 21.32
C LEU A 98 7.45 25.86 21.54
N GLU A 99 8.02 25.82 22.73
CA GLU A 99 8.90 24.75 23.18
C GLU A 99 8.32 24.12 24.45
N PHE A 100 8.06 22.81 24.41
CA PHE A 100 7.52 22.07 25.55
C PHE A 100 8.66 21.29 26.21
N LYS A 101 8.92 21.59 27.49
CA LYS A 101 9.95 20.98 28.32
C LYS A 101 9.33 20.30 29.54
N GLU A 102 9.86 19.15 29.92
CA GLU A 102 9.35 18.35 31.04
C GLU A 102 7.85 18.05 30.84
N LYS A 103 6.95 18.44 31.76
CA LYS A 103 5.50 18.21 31.58
C LYS A 103 4.75 19.50 31.26
N ALA A 104 4.17 19.59 30.08
CA ALA A 104 3.28 20.70 29.74
C ALA A 104 1.84 20.20 29.64
N TYR A 105 0.87 20.94 30.17
CA TYR A 105 -0.55 20.56 30.13
C TYR A 105 -1.34 21.66 29.43
N LEU A 106 -2.09 21.31 28.38
CA LEU A 106 -3.06 22.20 27.74
C LEU A 106 -4.48 21.72 28.08
N GLN A 107 -5.20 22.54 28.84
CA GLN A 107 -6.55 22.20 29.34
C GLN A 107 -7.59 23.19 28.83
N GLY A 108 -8.84 22.74 28.67
CA GLY A 108 -9.90 23.60 28.17
C GLY A 108 -11.02 22.83 27.49
N ILE A 109 -11.88 22.18 28.29
CA ILE A 109 -13.01 21.40 27.77
C ILE A 109 -13.86 22.23 26.81
N GLY A 110 -14.05 21.71 25.59
CA GLY A 110 -14.82 22.33 24.51
C GLY A 110 -14.15 23.56 23.88
N LYS A 111 -12.84 23.75 24.06
CA LYS A 111 -12.06 24.85 23.48
C LYS A 111 -11.12 24.37 22.40
N VAL A 112 -10.76 25.26 21.48
CA VAL A 112 -9.79 25.01 20.42
C VAL A 112 -8.45 25.68 20.74
N PHE A 113 -7.36 24.91 20.75
CA PHE A 113 -6.01 25.42 20.64
C PHE A 113 -5.52 25.25 19.20
N ARG A 114 -5.36 26.36 18.48
CA ARG A 114 -4.85 26.34 17.10
C ARG A 114 -3.40 26.80 17.08
N PHE A 115 -2.55 26.02 16.45
CA PHE A 115 -1.20 26.38 16.09
C PHE A 115 -1.16 26.60 14.58
N SER A 116 -1.00 27.85 14.14
CA SER A 116 -0.87 28.21 12.72
C SER A 116 0.35 29.09 12.45
N SER A 117 1.27 29.16 13.41
CA SER A 117 2.54 29.84 13.24
C SER A 117 3.38 29.10 12.21
N PRO A 118 4.04 29.81 11.28
CA PRO A 118 4.85 29.14 10.27
C PRO A 118 6.27 28.77 10.78
N VAL A 119 6.46 28.74 12.11
CA VAL A 119 7.72 28.44 12.78
C VAL A 119 7.56 27.10 13.48
N THR A 120 8.57 26.25 13.43
CA THR A 120 8.54 24.95 14.11
C THR A 120 8.48 25.14 15.63
N SER A 121 7.51 24.48 16.27
CA SER A 121 7.48 24.26 17.71
C SER A 121 8.10 22.92 18.06
N THR A 122 8.66 22.79 19.26
CA THR A 122 9.41 21.59 19.68
C THR A 122 8.81 20.98 20.94
N ILE A 123 8.79 19.65 21.00
CA ILE A 123 8.68 18.90 22.25
C ILE A 123 10.08 18.37 22.53
N ASP A 124 10.69 18.84 23.61
CA ASP A 124 12.07 18.54 23.98
C ASP A 124 12.22 17.10 24.50
N ALA A 125 13.46 16.61 24.55
CA ALA A 125 13.77 15.26 24.98
C ALA A 125 13.24 15.04 26.39
N TYR A 126 12.69 13.85 26.63
CA TYR A 126 12.04 13.42 27.88
C TYR A 126 10.84 14.27 28.29
N SER A 127 10.27 15.05 27.38
CA SER A 127 9.14 15.93 27.66
C SER A 127 7.83 15.33 27.17
N THR A 128 6.74 15.61 27.88
CA THR A 128 5.39 15.18 27.54
C THR A 128 4.45 16.37 27.47
N LEU A 129 3.79 16.55 26.32
CA LEU A 129 2.66 17.46 26.16
C LEU A 129 1.36 16.71 26.43
N TYR A 130 0.68 17.12 27.51
CA TYR A 130 -0.59 16.58 27.96
C TYR A 130 -1.76 17.42 27.47
N PHE A 131 -2.83 16.74 27.04
CA PHE A 131 -4.10 17.36 26.70
C PHE A 131 -5.22 16.90 27.64
N ASP A 132 -6.07 17.83 28.06
CA ASP A 132 -7.26 17.52 28.87
C ASP A 132 -8.45 17.05 28.00
N GLN A 133 -9.42 16.40 28.63
CA GLN A 133 -10.58 15.84 27.93
C GLN A 133 -11.38 16.94 27.21
N GLY A 134 -11.63 16.74 25.91
CA GLY A 134 -12.52 17.61 25.13
C GLY A 134 -11.92 18.93 24.67
N ILE A 135 -10.61 19.15 24.83
CA ILE A 135 -9.90 20.19 24.07
C ILE A 135 -9.72 19.73 22.60
N THR A 136 -9.84 20.64 21.65
CA THR A 136 -9.49 20.40 20.25
C THR A 136 -8.16 21.07 19.97
N ILE A 137 -7.18 20.31 19.51
CA ILE A 137 -5.88 20.84 19.08
C ILE A 137 -5.84 20.83 17.57
N SER A 138 -5.48 21.94 16.93
CA SER A 138 -5.43 22.08 15.48
C SER A 138 -4.08 22.63 15.07
N PHE A 139 -3.35 21.93 14.21
CA PHE A 139 -2.05 22.40 13.69
C PHE A 139 -2.18 22.72 12.21
N THR A 140 -2.35 23.99 11.87
CA THR A 140 -2.49 24.48 10.50
C THR A 140 -1.38 25.47 10.12
N PRO A 141 -0.09 25.13 10.27
CA PRO A 141 0.98 25.98 9.77
C PRO A 141 1.04 25.96 8.24
N ASP A 142 1.34 27.11 7.62
CA ASP A 142 1.64 27.18 6.18
C ASP A 142 2.99 26.50 5.86
N PHE A 143 3.94 26.55 6.80
CA PHE A 143 5.23 25.84 6.81
C PHE A 143 5.69 25.66 8.28
N GLY A 144 6.39 24.58 8.64
CA GLY A 144 6.73 24.28 10.05
C GLY A 144 5.70 23.34 10.73
N GLY A 145 5.90 23.00 12.00
CA GLY A 145 5.04 22.02 12.70
C GLY A 145 5.41 21.81 14.17
N ILE A 146 4.84 20.78 14.81
CA ILE A 146 5.43 20.24 16.03
C ILE A 146 6.53 19.26 15.63
N TYR A 147 7.74 19.50 16.13
CA TYR A 147 8.89 18.62 16.01
C TYR A 147 9.17 17.93 17.36
N PHE A 148 9.32 16.62 17.32
CA PHE A 148 9.77 15.82 18.46
C PHE A 148 11.29 15.76 18.39
N THR A 149 11.98 16.23 19.41
CA THR A 149 13.45 16.31 19.39
C THR A 149 14.12 14.94 19.39
N ASP A 150 13.49 13.94 20.01
CA ASP A 150 13.94 12.54 20.00
C ASP A 150 12.82 11.55 20.41
N ALA A 151 13.24 10.29 20.60
CA ALA A 151 12.43 9.15 21.05
C ALA A 151 11.74 9.24 22.39
N THR A 152 12.15 10.20 23.20
CA THR A 152 11.69 10.34 24.57
C THR A 152 10.65 11.45 24.71
N SER A 153 10.40 12.19 23.63
CA SER A 153 9.37 13.23 23.49
C SER A 153 7.99 12.60 23.25
N LYS A 154 6.94 13.05 23.96
CA LYS A 154 5.59 12.43 23.90
C LYS A 154 4.46 13.46 23.82
N ILE A 155 3.36 13.05 23.19
CA ILE A 155 2.03 13.67 23.34
C ILE A 155 1.14 12.63 24.05
N GLN A 156 0.42 13.04 25.10
CA GLN A 156 -0.45 12.14 25.85
C GLN A 156 -1.79 12.81 26.21
N ASN A 157 -2.87 12.04 26.23
CA ASN A 157 -4.16 12.48 26.76
C ASN A 157 -4.25 12.16 28.28
N LEU A 158 -4.80 13.06 29.09
CA LEU A 158 -4.79 12.94 30.56
C LEU A 158 -5.72 11.88 31.14
N ASP A 159 -6.66 11.33 30.36
CA ASP A 159 -7.62 10.36 30.85
C ASP A 159 -7.63 9.07 30.00
N ASP A 160 -6.91 8.05 30.47
CA ASP A 160 -6.92 6.69 29.90
C ASP A 160 -8.29 5.99 30.07
N SER A 161 -9.22 6.55 30.85
CA SER A 161 -10.43 5.84 31.28
C SER A 161 -11.71 6.14 30.46
N ASN A 162 -11.66 7.04 29.48
CA ASN A 162 -12.77 7.29 28.54
C ASN A 162 -12.26 7.79 27.17
N LEU A 163 -11.88 6.85 26.31
CA LEU A 163 -11.48 7.03 24.90
C LEU A 163 -12.64 7.50 24.00
N ALA A 164 -13.12 8.73 24.22
CA ALA A 164 -14.05 9.41 23.32
C ALA A 164 -13.75 10.91 23.25
N THR A 165 -12.47 11.27 23.12
CA THR A 165 -12.06 12.63 22.76
C THR A 165 -11.66 12.67 21.31
N LEU A 166 -12.41 13.44 20.51
CA LEU A 166 -12.14 13.71 19.11
C LEU A 166 -10.78 14.42 18.97
N ILE A 167 -9.67 13.69 18.81
CA ILE A 167 -8.39 14.32 18.48
C ILE A 167 -8.40 14.59 16.98
N THR A 168 -8.59 15.87 16.63
CA THR A 168 -8.47 16.34 15.25
C THR A 168 -7.04 16.81 15.01
N LEU A 169 -6.10 15.88 14.84
CA LEU A 169 -4.73 16.27 14.49
C LEU A 169 -4.71 16.75 13.03
N THR A 170 -4.03 17.86 12.74
CA THR A 170 -3.81 18.33 11.36
C THR A 170 -2.31 18.28 11.09
N LEU A 171 -1.91 17.64 10.00
CA LEU A 171 -0.53 17.62 9.50
C LEU A 171 -0.54 18.52 8.27
N SER A 172 0.24 19.60 8.32
CA SER A 172 0.31 20.58 7.24
C SER A 172 1.76 20.95 6.94
N GLY A 173 2.21 20.68 5.72
CA GLY A 173 3.49 21.20 5.20
C GLY A 173 4.74 20.65 5.88
N GLY A 174 5.07 19.38 5.62
CA GLY A 174 6.35 18.78 6.04
C GLY A 174 6.44 18.39 7.51
N VAL A 175 5.30 18.22 8.18
CA VAL A 175 5.26 17.76 9.58
C VAL A 175 5.86 16.37 9.71
N ASN A 176 6.69 16.15 10.73
CA ASN A 176 7.24 14.84 11.09
C ASN A 176 6.68 14.44 12.47
N LEU A 177 5.69 13.54 12.48
CA LEU A 177 5.17 12.92 13.69
C LEU A 177 5.90 11.59 13.89
N THR A 178 6.46 11.33 15.07
CA THR A 178 7.09 10.03 15.36
C THR A 178 6.33 9.30 16.46
N LEU A 179 6.03 8.03 16.20
CA LEU A 179 5.26 7.14 17.08
C LEU A 179 6.22 6.11 17.71
N TYR A 180 6.66 6.39 18.94
CA TYR A 180 7.67 5.61 19.68
C TYR A 180 7.11 4.50 20.58
N ASP A 181 5.79 4.44 20.76
CA ASP A 181 5.20 3.43 21.65
C ASP A 181 5.13 2.06 20.96
N ASP A 182 5.12 0.98 21.74
CA ASP A 182 4.93 -0.39 21.22
C ASP A 182 3.60 -0.50 20.45
N TYR A 183 2.62 0.30 20.87
CA TYR A 183 1.28 0.37 20.32
C TYR A 183 0.73 1.80 20.37
N VAL A 184 0.39 2.35 19.20
CA VAL A 184 -0.33 3.62 19.06
C VAL A 184 -1.64 3.37 18.32
N GLU A 185 -2.69 4.12 18.68
CA GLU A 185 -4.00 4.03 18.05
C GLU A 185 -4.49 5.40 17.59
N LEU A 186 -5.10 5.47 16.40
CA LEU A 186 -6.02 6.54 15.99
C LEU A 186 -7.46 6.02 16.17
N PRO A 187 -8.17 6.41 17.24
CA PRO A 187 -9.52 5.94 17.53
C PRO A 187 -10.54 6.21 16.43
N ALA A 188 -11.62 5.43 16.37
CA ALA A 188 -12.65 5.52 15.31
C ALA A 188 -13.33 6.89 15.19
N ALA A 189 -13.42 7.63 16.29
CA ALA A 189 -14.02 8.97 16.32
C ALA A 189 -13.06 10.06 15.81
N ASP A 190 -11.77 9.75 15.68
CA ASP A 190 -10.73 10.74 15.42
C ASP A 190 -10.48 10.91 13.93
N THR A 191 -10.00 12.09 13.57
CA THR A 191 -9.64 12.42 12.20
C THR A 191 -8.27 13.07 12.17
N LEU A 192 -7.37 12.48 11.41
CA LEU A 192 -6.11 13.09 11.01
C LEU A 192 -6.36 13.84 9.71
N TRP A 193 -6.20 15.16 9.69
CA TRP A 193 -6.27 15.97 8.48
C TRP A 193 -4.88 16.08 7.86
N ILE A 194 -4.74 15.77 6.57
CA ILE A 194 -3.49 15.83 5.83
C ILE A 194 -3.63 16.96 4.81
N ILE A 195 -2.80 17.98 4.97
CA ILE A 195 -2.78 19.19 4.15
C ILE A 195 -1.36 19.40 3.63
N GLY A 196 -1.23 19.83 2.38
CA GLY A 196 0.09 20.05 1.77
C GLY A 196 0.91 18.77 1.62
N THR A 197 2.19 18.91 1.29
CA THR A 197 3.04 17.78 0.90
C THR A 197 4.03 17.37 1.99
N THR A 198 4.67 16.22 1.82
CA THR A 198 5.77 15.71 2.66
C THR A 198 5.44 15.50 4.15
N ASN A 199 4.16 15.37 4.50
CA ASN A 199 3.79 15.02 5.88
C ASN A 199 4.24 13.59 6.15
N THR A 200 5.01 13.38 7.20
CA THR A 200 5.60 12.09 7.52
C THR A 200 5.16 11.64 8.91
N ILE A 201 4.69 10.40 9.01
CA ILE A 201 4.48 9.69 10.26
C ILE A 201 5.51 8.58 10.33
N LYS A 202 6.47 8.70 11.23
CA LYS A 202 7.45 7.67 11.52
C LYS A 202 6.85 6.63 12.45
N VAL A 203 6.90 5.37 12.04
CA VAL A 203 6.31 4.23 12.76
C VAL A 203 7.40 3.25 13.11
N GLU A 204 7.66 3.08 14.41
CA GLU A 204 8.72 2.18 14.91
C GLU A 204 8.20 0.80 15.29
N ASN A 205 6.96 0.73 15.80
CA ASN A 205 6.31 -0.51 16.21
C ASN A 205 4.92 -0.63 15.57
N THR A 206 3.85 -0.69 16.37
CA THR A 206 2.48 -0.88 15.86
C THR A 206 1.68 0.41 15.86
N PHE A 207 1.08 0.76 14.73
CA PHE A 207 0.09 1.84 14.63
C PHE A 207 -1.25 1.34 14.08
N VAL A 208 -2.31 1.46 14.87
CA VAL A 208 -3.66 1.01 14.49
C VAL A 208 -4.55 2.20 14.16
N ILE A 209 -5.15 2.19 12.97
CA ILE A 209 -5.99 3.25 12.45
C ILE A 209 -7.45 2.77 12.41
N TYR A 210 -8.23 3.14 13.42
CA TYR A 210 -9.69 3.02 13.38
C TYR A 210 -10.37 4.29 12.87
N GLY A 211 -9.72 5.44 13.04
CA GLY A 211 -10.22 6.76 12.65
C GLY A 211 -10.12 7.03 11.15
N THR A 212 -10.26 8.31 10.80
CA THR A 212 -10.23 8.77 9.41
C THR A 212 -8.94 9.52 9.10
N LEU A 213 -8.29 9.20 7.98
CA LEU A 213 -7.28 10.08 7.38
C LEU A 213 -7.99 10.93 6.31
N SER A 214 -8.07 12.24 6.52
CA SER A 214 -8.77 13.19 5.66
C SER A 214 -7.77 14.02 4.87
N PHE A 215 -7.62 13.71 3.58
CA PHE A 215 -6.71 14.41 2.68
C PHE A 215 -7.40 15.60 2.02
N THR A 216 -6.68 16.71 1.84
CA THR A 216 -7.03 17.73 0.85
C THR A 216 -6.48 17.37 -0.53
N ASP A 217 -6.92 18.06 -1.58
CA ASP A 217 -6.32 17.92 -2.90
C ASP A 217 -4.80 18.15 -2.82
N SER A 218 -4.04 17.35 -3.58
CA SER A 218 -2.57 17.37 -3.64
C SER A 218 -1.85 17.14 -2.31
N ALA A 219 -2.55 16.68 -1.27
CA ALA A 219 -1.94 16.38 0.02
C ALA A 219 -1.12 15.08 -0.04
N GLU A 220 0.00 15.05 0.66
CA GLU A 220 0.87 13.87 0.76
C GLU A 220 1.06 13.44 2.21
N LEU A 221 0.89 12.15 2.45
CA LEU A 221 1.21 11.47 3.70
C LEU A 221 2.16 10.31 3.42
N ILE A 222 3.28 10.30 4.13
CA ILE A 222 4.31 9.27 4.10
C ILE A 222 4.29 8.58 5.45
N PHE A 223 4.01 7.29 5.47
CA PHE A 223 4.34 6.43 6.60
C PHE A 223 5.77 5.92 6.40
N GLU A 224 6.70 6.42 7.22
CA GLU A 224 8.10 5.99 7.20
C GLU A 224 8.33 4.96 8.31
N PHE A 225 8.56 3.72 7.91
CA PHE A 225 8.91 2.65 8.82
C PHE A 225 10.35 2.81 9.28
N ASP A 226 10.56 2.98 10.58
CA ASP A 226 11.91 3.03 11.14
C ASP A 226 12.55 1.64 11.06
N ASP A 227 13.75 1.57 10.48
CA ASP A 227 14.48 0.33 10.25
C ASP A 227 15.25 -0.14 11.49
N GLN A 228 15.21 0.63 12.59
CA GLN A 228 15.84 0.28 13.85
C GLN A 228 15.02 -0.71 14.72
N GLY A 229 13.70 -0.81 14.49
CA GLY A 229 12.77 -1.66 15.25
C GLY A 229 12.56 -3.07 14.68
N GLU A 230 11.92 -3.97 15.45
CA GLU A 230 11.52 -5.29 14.96
C GLU A 230 10.22 -5.21 14.14
N ASN A 231 10.32 -5.01 12.83
CA ASN A 231 9.22 -5.08 11.84
C ASN A 231 7.99 -4.21 12.18
N PRO A 232 8.06 -2.88 12.04
CA PRO A 232 6.91 -2.00 12.26
C PRO A 232 5.69 -2.38 11.42
N ILE A 233 4.50 -2.22 12.00
CA ILE A 233 3.22 -2.62 11.39
C ILE A 233 2.18 -1.50 11.51
N ILE A 234 1.49 -1.20 10.41
CA ILE A 234 0.29 -0.34 10.40
C ILE A 234 -0.94 -1.19 10.11
N TYR A 235 -1.98 -1.06 10.94
CA TYR A 235 -3.27 -1.72 10.73
C TYR A 235 -4.35 -0.70 10.34
N PHE A 236 -4.93 -0.82 9.15
CA PHE A 236 -6.15 -0.10 8.77
C PHE A 236 -7.38 -0.91 9.16
N ASN A 237 -8.00 -0.52 10.27
CA ASN A 237 -9.20 -1.13 10.86
C ASN A 237 -10.47 -0.27 10.65
N ASN A 238 -10.37 0.84 9.92
CA ASN A 238 -11.50 1.56 9.33
C ASN A 238 -11.96 0.89 8.02
N SER A 239 -13.13 1.25 7.48
CA SER A 239 -13.69 0.54 6.31
C SER A 239 -13.14 1.00 4.95
N SER A 240 -12.60 2.22 4.89
CA SER A 240 -12.11 2.79 3.64
C SER A 240 -11.17 3.97 3.85
N GLN A 241 -10.30 4.20 2.88
CA GLN A 241 -9.52 5.41 2.71
C GLN A 241 -9.84 6.07 1.37
N THR A 242 -10.18 7.36 1.38
CA THR A 242 -10.40 8.14 0.16
C THR A 242 -9.21 9.03 -0.12
N LEU A 243 -8.73 9.04 -1.37
CA LEU A 243 -7.65 9.90 -1.85
C LEU A 243 -8.20 10.85 -2.92
N PRO A 244 -8.27 12.17 -2.66
CA PRO A 244 -8.76 13.16 -3.62
C PRO A 244 -7.71 13.53 -4.68
N ASP A 245 -8.06 14.43 -5.59
CA ASP A 245 -7.26 14.82 -6.75
C ASP A 245 -5.78 15.05 -6.37
N ASN A 246 -4.87 14.33 -7.02
CA ASN A 246 -3.41 14.37 -6.81
C ASN A 246 -2.92 14.05 -5.39
N ALA A 247 -3.77 13.57 -4.48
CA ALA A 247 -3.31 13.16 -3.16
C ALA A 247 -2.39 11.94 -3.26
N HIS A 248 -1.43 11.85 -2.34
CA HIS A 248 -0.41 10.81 -2.31
C HIS A 248 -0.36 10.15 -0.93
N LEU A 249 -0.61 8.83 -0.89
CA LEU A 249 -0.41 8.00 0.29
C LEU A 249 0.74 7.04 0.03
N MET A 250 1.82 7.19 0.77
CA MET A 250 3.06 6.42 0.63
C MET A 250 3.37 5.63 1.90
N PHE A 251 3.83 4.39 1.75
CA PHE A 251 4.48 3.63 2.81
C PHE A 251 5.92 3.34 2.38
N LYS A 252 6.88 3.71 3.22
CA LYS A 252 8.31 3.71 2.89
C LYS A 252 9.12 3.03 3.99
N GLY A 253 10.09 2.21 3.61
CA GLY A 253 11.01 1.55 4.54
C GLY A 253 10.56 0.12 4.88
N ASN A 254 11.26 -0.52 5.81
CA ASN A 254 11.09 -1.94 6.09
C ASN A 254 9.97 -2.20 7.12
N GLY A 255 8.71 -2.10 6.70
CA GLY A 255 7.56 -2.39 7.53
C GLY A 255 6.38 -2.99 6.77
N THR A 256 5.32 -3.30 7.48
CA THR A 256 4.12 -3.93 6.91
C THR A 256 2.88 -3.06 7.10
N VAL A 257 2.12 -2.80 6.04
CA VAL A 257 0.75 -2.29 6.14
C VAL A 257 -0.26 -3.42 5.95
N VAL A 258 -1.24 -3.50 6.85
CA VAL A 258 -2.29 -4.52 6.87
C VAL A 258 -3.66 -3.86 6.77
N PHE A 259 -4.45 -4.24 5.78
CA PHE A 259 -5.82 -3.76 5.60
C PHE A 259 -6.83 -4.82 6.04
N GLN A 260 -7.84 -4.45 6.82
CA GLN A 260 -8.88 -5.39 7.24
C GLN A 260 -9.74 -5.92 6.07
N ASP A 261 -10.48 -6.99 6.31
CA ASP A 261 -11.44 -7.51 5.33
C ASP A 261 -12.50 -6.47 4.95
N GLY A 262 -12.75 -6.33 3.66
CA GLY A 262 -13.68 -5.37 3.08
C GLY A 262 -13.10 -3.98 2.84
N PHE A 263 -11.82 -3.73 3.19
CA PHE A 263 -11.21 -2.41 3.09
C PHE A 263 -11.21 -1.86 1.66
N GLN A 264 -11.52 -0.56 1.50
CA GLN A 264 -11.56 0.10 0.19
C GLN A 264 -10.62 1.30 0.14
N ILE A 265 -9.73 1.32 -0.84
CA ILE A 265 -8.95 2.49 -1.24
C ILE A 265 -9.66 3.12 -2.43
N ILE A 266 -10.21 4.32 -2.22
CA ILE A 266 -11.09 5.01 -3.16
C ILE A 266 -10.34 6.22 -3.72
N PHE A 267 -9.99 6.19 -5.00
CA PHE A 267 -9.36 7.32 -5.67
C PHE A 267 -10.44 8.28 -6.21
N SER A 268 -10.78 9.33 -5.48
CA SER A 268 -11.90 10.23 -5.81
C SER A 268 -11.53 11.33 -6.83
N SER A 269 -10.75 10.96 -7.85
CA SER A 269 -10.32 11.83 -8.94
C SER A 269 -11.52 12.43 -9.70
N THR A 270 -11.58 13.76 -9.82
CA THR A 270 -12.62 14.48 -10.58
C THR A 270 -12.15 14.87 -11.99
N GLY A 271 -10.84 14.98 -12.22
CA GLY A 271 -10.23 15.42 -13.49
C GLY A 271 -9.42 14.33 -14.20
N GLY A 272 -9.38 14.37 -15.54
CA GLY A 272 -8.69 13.35 -16.36
C GLY A 272 -7.18 13.20 -16.08
N ASN A 273 -6.52 14.29 -15.68
CA ASN A 273 -5.07 14.31 -15.38
C ASN A 273 -4.75 14.23 -13.89
N ALA A 274 -5.74 14.44 -13.01
CA ALA A 274 -5.51 14.53 -11.58
C ALA A 274 -5.66 13.17 -10.92
N ARG A 275 -4.60 12.36 -10.89
CA ARG A 275 -4.65 10.98 -10.38
C ARG A 275 -4.04 10.91 -8.98
N PRO A 276 -4.82 10.57 -7.93
CA PRO A 276 -4.24 10.25 -6.66
C PRO A 276 -3.37 8.99 -6.75
N LYS A 277 -2.35 8.91 -5.90
CA LYS A 277 -1.33 7.87 -5.91
C LYS A 277 -1.31 7.10 -4.59
N PHE A 278 -1.24 5.78 -4.68
CA PHE A 278 -0.89 4.87 -3.59
C PHE A 278 0.48 4.27 -3.90
N GLU A 279 1.42 4.37 -2.97
CA GLU A 279 2.81 3.93 -3.19
C GLU A 279 3.35 3.09 -2.03
N LEU A 280 4.07 2.02 -2.37
CA LEU A 280 4.92 1.26 -1.46
C LEU A 280 6.36 1.37 -1.96
N SER A 281 7.31 1.64 -1.05
CA SER A 281 8.74 1.78 -1.39
C SER A 281 9.66 1.31 -0.27
N GLY A 282 10.91 1.00 -0.59
CA GLY A 282 11.97 0.74 0.39
C GLY A 282 11.76 -0.55 1.20
N ASN A 283 11.36 -1.63 0.53
CA ASN A 283 10.98 -2.93 1.12
C ASN A 283 9.68 -2.94 1.95
N ALA A 284 8.84 -1.91 1.85
CA ALA A 284 7.52 -1.91 2.49
C ALA A 284 6.64 -3.05 1.92
N SER A 285 5.89 -3.75 2.79
CA SER A 285 5.01 -4.85 2.40
C SER A 285 3.55 -4.50 2.68
N MET A 286 2.67 -4.68 1.70
CA MET A 286 1.23 -4.64 1.88
C MET A 286 0.67 -6.05 1.99
N LYS A 287 -0.06 -6.31 3.08
CA LYS A 287 -0.76 -7.56 3.35
C LYS A 287 -2.25 -7.35 3.56
N LEU A 288 -3.02 -8.38 3.28
CA LEU A 288 -4.47 -8.40 3.52
C LEU A 288 -4.74 -9.09 4.85
N GLY A 289 -5.43 -8.40 5.76
CA GLY A 289 -5.78 -8.88 7.09
C GLY A 289 -6.71 -10.09 7.07
N PRO A 290 -6.83 -10.85 8.18
CA PRO A 290 -7.76 -11.96 8.28
C PRO A 290 -9.22 -11.48 8.23
N SER A 291 -10.11 -12.33 7.71
CA SER A 291 -11.54 -12.08 7.79
C SER A 291 -11.99 -12.12 9.24
N LEU A 292 -12.59 -11.02 9.70
CA LEU A 292 -13.11 -10.89 11.06
C LEU A 292 -14.50 -11.50 11.23
N SER A 293 -15.16 -11.90 10.13
CA SER A 293 -16.61 -12.05 10.10
C SER A 293 -17.15 -13.47 10.32
N THR A 294 -16.36 -14.55 10.29
CA THR A 294 -16.83 -15.91 10.65
C THR A 294 -15.68 -16.87 10.98
N PRO A 295 -15.90 -17.94 11.78
CA PRO A 295 -14.91 -18.99 12.04
C PRO A 295 -14.60 -19.91 10.84
N ASN A 296 -15.12 -19.61 9.64
CA ASN A 296 -14.85 -20.35 8.42
C ASN A 296 -13.85 -19.53 7.57
N PRO A 297 -12.98 -20.14 6.72
CA PRO A 297 -12.01 -19.42 5.93
C PRO A 297 -12.73 -18.66 4.81
N THR A 298 -13.34 -17.54 5.18
CA THR A 298 -13.85 -16.56 4.25
C THR A 298 -12.64 -15.83 3.68
N ILE A 299 -12.65 -15.67 2.36
CA ILE A 299 -11.59 -14.98 1.63
C ILE A 299 -11.65 -13.51 2.03
N SER A 300 -10.60 -12.99 2.66
CA SER A 300 -10.50 -11.57 2.98
C SER A 300 -10.32 -10.76 1.71
N LYS A 301 -10.97 -9.61 1.61
CA LYS A 301 -10.99 -8.80 0.39
C LYS A 301 -10.53 -7.39 0.65
N VAL A 302 -9.68 -6.86 -0.24
CA VAL A 302 -9.31 -5.44 -0.28
C VAL A 302 -9.54 -4.92 -1.68
N TYR A 303 -10.00 -3.68 -1.80
CA TYR A 303 -10.42 -3.09 -3.08
C TYR A 303 -9.69 -1.78 -3.35
N PHE A 304 -9.11 -1.64 -4.54
CA PHE A 304 -8.75 -0.36 -5.14
C PHE A 304 -9.83 0.03 -6.15
N LYS A 305 -10.42 1.23 -6.03
CA LYS A 305 -11.59 1.67 -6.82
C LYS A 305 -11.39 3.04 -7.46
N ASN A 306 -12.07 3.28 -8.58
CA ASN A 306 -12.05 4.51 -9.37
C ASN A 306 -10.74 4.71 -10.14
N LYS A 307 -10.17 5.93 -10.13
CA LYS A 307 -9.09 6.31 -11.04
C LYS A 307 -7.85 6.75 -10.28
N GLY A 308 -6.73 6.04 -10.43
CA GLY A 308 -5.54 6.31 -9.63
C GLY A 308 -4.26 5.71 -10.20
N ILE A 309 -3.18 5.90 -9.44
CA ILE A 309 -1.87 5.28 -9.67
C ILE A 309 -1.56 4.38 -8.49
N ILE A 310 -1.12 3.16 -8.77
CA ILE A 310 -0.58 2.23 -7.78
C ILE A 310 0.89 2.01 -8.13
N ALA A 311 1.81 2.37 -7.23
CA ALA A 311 3.24 2.20 -7.43
C ALA A 311 3.82 1.25 -6.37
N VAL A 312 4.68 0.32 -6.79
CA VAL A 312 5.43 -0.58 -5.91
C VAL A 312 6.87 -0.57 -6.36
N ASP A 313 7.76 -0.09 -5.51
CA ASP A 313 9.11 0.29 -5.90
C ASP A 313 10.16 -0.11 -4.86
N ASP A 314 11.44 -0.13 -5.22
CA ASP A 314 12.59 -0.28 -4.33
C ASP A 314 12.44 -1.46 -3.35
N GLY A 315 12.23 -2.66 -3.91
CA GLY A 315 12.05 -3.92 -3.19
C GLY A 315 10.71 -4.10 -2.47
N ALA A 316 9.80 -3.12 -2.53
CA ALA A 316 8.49 -3.22 -1.90
C ALA A 316 7.60 -4.32 -2.51
N GLU A 317 6.55 -4.72 -1.80
CA GLU A 317 5.65 -5.76 -2.29
C GLU A 317 4.17 -5.57 -1.93
N ILE A 318 3.29 -5.95 -2.85
CA ILE A 318 1.88 -6.22 -2.58
C ILE A 318 1.67 -7.73 -2.61
N LEU A 319 1.17 -8.29 -1.51
CA LEU A 319 1.07 -9.72 -1.32
C LEU A 319 -0.37 -10.18 -0.99
N ALA A 320 -0.93 -11.04 -1.86
CA ALA A 320 -2.17 -11.77 -1.63
C ALA A 320 -1.89 -13.23 -1.27
N GLU A 321 -1.92 -13.57 0.02
CA GLU A 321 -1.66 -14.93 0.54
C GLU A 321 -2.92 -15.83 0.58
N ASN A 322 -2.81 -16.99 1.23
CA ASN A 322 -3.91 -17.95 1.43
C ASN A 322 -5.21 -17.27 1.91
N ASN A 323 -6.30 -17.52 1.18
CA ASN A 323 -7.62 -16.92 1.46
C ASN A 323 -7.60 -15.38 1.50
N ARG A 324 -6.83 -14.75 0.61
CA ARG A 324 -6.78 -13.29 0.43
C ARG A 324 -7.02 -12.94 -1.02
N HIS A 325 -7.85 -11.94 -1.26
CA HIS A 325 -8.21 -11.51 -2.62
C HIS A 325 -8.11 -10.00 -2.73
N LEU A 326 -7.13 -9.54 -3.51
CA LEU A 326 -7.00 -8.14 -3.89
C LEU A 326 -7.81 -7.86 -5.16
N PHE A 327 -8.67 -6.86 -5.10
CA PHE A 327 -9.50 -6.38 -6.19
C PHE A 327 -8.95 -5.04 -6.67
N ILE A 328 -8.61 -4.93 -7.95
CA ILE A 328 -8.30 -3.65 -8.60
C ILE A 328 -9.36 -3.38 -9.65
N GLY A 329 -10.18 -2.37 -9.38
CA GLY A 329 -11.38 -2.06 -10.13
C GLY A 329 -12.63 -2.77 -9.60
N GLY A 330 -13.64 -2.92 -10.47
CA GLY A 330 -14.90 -3.59 -10.14
C GLY A 330 -16.07 -2.68 -9.78
N ASN A 331 -15.95 -1.35 -9.98
CA ASN A 331 -17.07 -0.45 -9.75
C ASN A 331 -18.20 -0.71 -10.77
N GLY A 332 -19.45 -0.66 -10.29
CA GLY A 332 -20.61 -1.14 -11.05
C GLY A 332 -21.13 -0.17 -12.10
N SER A 333 -20.79 1.13 -12.01
CA SER A 333 -21.39 2.20 -12.81
C SER A 333 -20.40 3.07 -13.60
N THR A 334 -19.12 3.05 -13.25
CA THR A 334 -18.06 3.81 -13.95
C THR A 334 -16.89 2.88 -14.24
N THR A 335 -16.28 3.02 -15.42
CA THR A 335 -15.02 2.33 -15.72
C THR A 335 -13.93 2.90 -14.82
N ASP A 336 -13.39 2.04 -13.95
CA ASP A 336 -12.20 2.35 -13.18
C ASP A 336 -10.99 2.53 -14.12
N ASP A 337 -9.93 3.23 -13.70
CA ASP A 337 -8.77 3.53 -14.56
C ASP A 337 -7.48 3.58 -13.74
N PHE A 338 -6.60 2.60 -13.94
CA PHE A 338 -5.38 2.46 -13.16
C PHE A 338 -4.13 2.42 -14.02
N ASN A 339 -3.12 3.16 -13.56
CA ASN A 339 -1.73 2.92 -13.93
C ASN A 339 -1.06 2.19 -12.76
N ILE A 340 -0.57 0.98 -13.02
CA ILE A 340 0.14 0.18 -12.03
C ILE A 340 1.60 0.11 -12.47
N LEU A 341 2.47 0.65 -11.63
CA LEU A 341 3.91 0.79 -11.89
C LEU A 341 4.65 -0.07 -10.87
N ILE A 342 5.43 -1.03 -11.35
CA ILE A 342 6.23 -1.93 -10.53
C ILE A 342 7.69 -1.77 -10.95
N ASP A 343 8.50 -1.11 -10.13
CA ASP A 343 9.87 -0.68 -10.49
C ASP A 343 10.89 -1.12 -9.42
N ARG A 344 12.19 -1.07 -9.74
CA ARG A 344 13.34 -1.34 -8.85
C ARG A 344 13.11 -2.49 -7.87
N GLU A 345 12.93 -3.70 -8.40
CA GLU A 345 12.66 -4.92 -7.63
C GLU A 345 11.33 -4.97 -6.85
N GLY A 346 10.45 -3.98 -7.04
CA GLY A 346 9.08 -3.99 -6.54
C GLY A 346 8.30 -5.21 -7.04
N SER A 347 7.28 -5.65 -6.31
CA SER A 347 6.58 -6.89 -6.69
C SER A 347 5.09 -6.96 -6.37
N LEU A 348 4.36 -7.64 -7.27
CA LEU A 348 2.96 -7.99 -7.14
C LEU A 348 2.84 -9.51 -7.07
N LYS A 349 2.54 -10.05 -5.89
CA LYS A 349 2.63 -11.50 -5.59
C LYS A 349 1.29 -12.08 -5.16
N SER A 350 0.94 -13.21 -5.77
CA SER A 350 -0.22 -14.01 -5.41
C SER A 350 0.23 -15.42 -4.99
N ILE A 351 -0.02 -15.79 -3.73
CA ILE A 351 0.54 -16.99 -3.10
C ILE A 351 -0.55 -17.81 -2.42
N GLY A 352 -0.48 -19.12 -2.62
CA GLY A 352 -1.25 -20.04 -1.80
C GLY A 352 -2.68 -20.24 -2.28
N ARG A 353 -3.39 -21.13 -1.59
CA ARG A 353 -4.76 -21.49 -1.95
C ARG A 353 -5.69 -20.30 -1.76
N TYR A 354 -6.31 -19.87 -2.84
CA TYR A 354 -7.19 -18.68 -2.89
C TYR A 354 -6.48 -17.36 -2.57
N GLY A 355 -5.14 -17.30 -2.70
CA GLY A 355 -4.44 -16.05 -2.90
C GLY A 355 -4.75 -15.57 -4.32
N THR A 356 -5.41 -14.44 -4.47
CA THR A 356 -5.84 -13.94 -5.77
C THR A 356 -5.64 -12.44 -5.90
N ILE A 357 -5.14 -11.99 -7.04
CA ILE A 357 -5.15 -10.59 -7.45
C ILE A 357 -5.98 -10.50 -8.73
N SER A 358 -7.15 -9.85 -8.67
CA SER A 358 -8.02 -9.69 -9.84
C SER A 358 -8.15 -8.22 -10.21
N MET A 359 -7.81 -7.92 -11.46
CA MET A 359 -7.94 -6.61 -12.09
C MET A 359 -9.05 -6.70 -13.11
N TYR A 360 -10.21 -6.09 -12.86
CA TYR A 360 -11.37 -6.25 -13.75
C TYR A 360 -12.28 -5.02 -13.75
N LYS A 361 -13.10 -4.87 -14.80
CA LYS A 361 -13.97 -3.68 -15.01
C LYS A 361 -13.21 -2.35 -14.96
N ALA A 362 -11.94 -2.38 -15.37
CA ALA A 362 -11.05 -1.24 -15.32
C ALA A 362 -10.32 -1.08 -16.66
N THR A 363 -9.96 0.16 -16.98
CA THR A 363 -8.89 0.47 -17.92
C THR A 363 -7.56 0.34 -17.19
N LEU A 364 -6.61 -0.41 -17.74
CA LEU A 364 -5.37 -0.78 -17.05
C LEU A 364 -4.15 -0.49 -17.92
N ASN A 365 -3.14 0.11 -17.30
CA ASN A 365 -1.76 0.17 -17.79
C ASN A 365 -0.88 -0.51 -16.75
N LEU A 366 -0.21 -1.59 -17.14
CA LEU A 366 0.69 -2.35 -16.28
C LEU A 366 2.11 -2.21 -16.83
N ASP A 367 3.00 -1.65 -16.01
CA ASP A 367 4.40 -1.45 -16.36
C ASP A 367 5.31 -2.06 -15.29
N PHE A 368 6.18 -2.97 -15.71
CA PHE A 368 7.13 -3.67 -14.86
C PHE A 368 8.55 -3.35 -15.37
N GLU A 369 9.28 -2.52 -14.62
CA GLU A 369 10.58 -1.98 -14.98
C GLU A 369 11.64 -2.27 -13.90
N GLN A 370 12.93 -2.16 -14.26
CA GLN A 370 14.12 -2.29 -13.40
C GLN A 370 14.04 -3.42 -12.35
N GLY A 371 13.67 -4.62 -12.78
CA GLY A 371 13.53 -5.76 -11.86
C GLY A 371 12.14 -5.97 -11.28
N GLY A 372 11.15 -5.16 -11.65
CA GLY A 372 9.77 -5.26 -11.17
C GLY A 372 9.14 -6.62 -11.50
N VAL A 373 8.42 -7.20 -10.54
CA VAL A 373 7.99 -8.62 -10.61
C VAL A 373 6.48 -8.80 -10.53
N LEU A 374 5.91 -9.54 -11.47
CA LEU A 374 4.60 -10.18 -11.35
C LEU A 374 4.77 -11.66 -11.02
N MET A 375 4.14 -12.13 -9.93
CA MET A 375 4.29 -13.52 -9.50
C MET A 375 2.97 -14.19 -9.10
N ALA A 376 2.80 -15.45 -9.53
CA ALA A 376 1.75 -16.35 -9.04
C ALA A 376 2.32 -17.74 -8.73
N PHE A 377 2.09 -18.28 -7.53
CA PHE A 377 2.58 -19.60 -7.15
C PHE A 377 1.73 -20.29 -6.08
N ASP A 378 1.91 -21.61 -5.92
CA ASP A 378 1.27 -22.43 -4.89
C ASP A 378 -0.27 -22.35 -4.84
N ASN A 379 -0.91 -22.38 -6.02
CA ASN A 379 -2.35 -22.18 -6.23
C ASN A 379 -2.81 -20.71 -6.16
N GLY A 380 -1.88 -19.77 -6.07
CA GLY A 380 -2.16 -18.36 -6.26
C GLY A 380 -2.60 -18.04 -7.69
N ALA A 381 -3.41 -17.00 -7.86
CA ALA A 381 -3.91 -16.55 -9.15
C ALA A 381 -3.71 -15.05 -9.36
N VAL A 382 -3.34 -14.66 -10.58
CA VAL A 382 -3.43 -13.28 -11.09
C VAL A 382 -4.41 -13.28 -12.26
N GLU A 383 -5.41 -12.43 -12.19
CA GLU A 383 -6.48 -12.31 -13.19
C GLU A 383 -6.52 -10.89 -13.73
N ILE A 384 -6.50 -10.71 -15.05
CA ILE A 384 -6.63 -9.40 -15.71
C ILE A 384 -7.77 -9.48 -16.71
N ASN A 385 -8.70 -8.52 -16.65
CA ASN A 385 -9.99 -8.56 -17.37
C ASN A 385 -10.79 -9.85 -17.12
N ALA A 386 -10.53 -10.49 -15.98
CA ALA A 386 -11.16 -11.72 -15.58
C ALA A 386 -11.45 -11.70 -14.07
N LEU A 387 -12.46 -12.46 -13.67
CA LEU A 387 -12.80 -12.68 -12.27
C LEU A 387 -13.23 -14.15 -12.10
N ASN A 388 -12.53 -14.87 -11.23
CA ASN A 388 -12.73 -16.30 -10.98
C ASN A 388 -12.68 -17.13 -12.28
N GLY A 389 -11.69 -16.86 -13.14
CA GLY A 389 -11.49 -17.55 -14.42
C GLY A 389 -12.46 -17.17 -15.54
N ALA A 390 -13.46 -16.31 -15.30
CA ALA A 390 -14.42 -15.86 -16.31
C ALA A 390 -14.08 -14.45 -16.80
N VAL A 391 -14.41 -14.15 -18.06
CA VAL A 391 -14.23 -12.80 -18.62
C VAL A 391 -15.10 -11.81 -17.87
N SER A 392 -14.52 -10.66 -17.53
CA SER A 392 -15.24 -9.56 -16.94
C SER A 392 -15.67 -8.56 -18.02
N THR A 393 -16.95 -8.18 -18.01
CA THR A 393 -17.43 -7.11 -18.90
C THR A 393 -16.87 -5.77 -18.47
N GLY A 394 -16.49 -4.90 -19.41
CA GLY A 394 -16.01 -3.54 -19.12
C GLY A 394 -14.52 -3.42 -18.81
N GLY A 395 -13.72 -4.49 -18.96
CA GLY A 395 -12.28 -4.45 -18.81
C GLY A 395 -11.55 -4.01 -20.08
N ASN A 396 -10.50 -3.20 -19.95
CA ASN A 396 -9.66 -2.73 -21.04
C ASN A 396 -8.19 -2.67 -20.61
N LEU A 397 -7.40 -3.68 -20.95
CA LEU A 397 -5.96 -3.66 -20.74
C LEU A 397 -5.32 -2.95 -21.94
N GLN A 398 -4.72 -1.79 -21.71
CA GLN A 398 -4.09 -0.98 -22.76
C GLN A 398 -2.63 -1.38 -22.94
N ASN A 399 -1.88 -1.47 -21.83
CA ASN A 399 -0.47 -1.79 -21.82
C ASN A 399 -0.19 -2.93 -20.81
N LEU A 400 0.62 -3.90 -21.23
CA LEU A 400 1.24 -4.91 -20.37
C LEU A 400 2.70 -5.02 -20.77
N LYS A 401 3.58 -4.41 -19.99
CA LYS A 401 5.01 -4.31 -20.34
C LYS A 401 5.88 -4.90 -19.25
N PHE A 402 6.89 -5.66 -19.69
CA PHE A 402 8.00 -6.14 -18.89
C PHE A 402 9.27 -5.61 -19.57
N ASP A 403 9.68 -4.41 -19.17
CA ASP A 403 10.81 -3.71 -19.77
C ASP A 403 12.10 -4.11 -19.02
N THR A 404 13.12 -3.24 -18.91
CA THR A 404 14.47 -3.58 -18.38
C THR A 404 14.42 -4.42 -17.10
N ASP A 405 14.86 -5.68 -17.16
CA ASP A 405 14.89 -6.65 -16.07
C ASP A 405 13.51 -6.97 -15.43
N GLY A 406 12.40 -6.46 -15.99
CA GLY A 406 11.05 -6.77 -15.53
C GLY A 406 10.72 -8.25 -15.67
N LEU A 407 9.94 -8.81 -14.75
CA LEU A 407 9.76 -10.25 -14.64
C LEU A 407 8.30 -10.67 -14.46
N MET A 408 7.84 -11.60 -15.30
CA MET A 408 6.67 -12.44 -15.03
C MET A 408 7.08 -13.87 -14.65
N ASN A 409 6.77 -14.28 -13.42
CA ASN A 409 7.12 -15.61 -12.90
C ASN A 409 5.88 -16.38 -12.41
N ILE A 410 5.42 -17.34 -13.20
CA ILE A 410 4.25 -18.18 -12.89
C ILE A 410 4.71 -19.60 -12.56
N ARG A 411 4.80 -19.94 -11.27
CA ARG A 411 5.37 -21.22 -10.80
C ARG A 411 4.31 -22.31 -10.62
N THR A 412 4.76 -23.49 -10.19
CA THR A 412 3.96 -24.69 -10.00
C THR A 412 2.62 -24.38 -9.32
N ASN A 413 1.53 -24.79 -9.97
CA ASN A 413 0.14 -24.54 -9.56
C ASN A 413 -0.32 -23.08 -9.53
N GLY A 414 0.56 -22.10 -9.76
CA GLY A 414 0.18 -20.72 -10.00
C GLY A 414 -0.61 -20.56 -11.30
N ASN A 415 -1.53 -19.60 -11.33
CA ASN A 415 -2.36 -19.32 -12.49
C ASN A 415 -2.25 -17.85 -12.90
N PHE A 416 -2.03 -17.60 -14.19
CA PHE A 416 -2.22 -16.30 -14.81
C PHE A 416 -3.39 -16.39 -15.79
N ILE A 417 -4.40 -15.55 -15.60
CA ILE A 417 -5.63 -15.57 -16.38
C ILE A 417 -5.79 -14.20 -17.04
N LEU A 418 -5.87 -14.16 -18.36
CA LEU A 418 -6.09 -12.95 -19.14
C LEU A 418 -7.41 -13.06 -19.92
N GLY A 419 -8.34 -12.15 -19.65
CA GLY A 419 -9.60 -12.00 -20.37
C GLY A 419 -9.49 -11.06 -21.57
N GLU A 420 -10.45 -11.15 -22.49
CA GLU A 420 -10.58 -10.20 -23.59
C GLU A 420 -10.84 -8.78 -23.10
N ASN A 421 -10.34 -7.78 -23.83
CA ASN A 421 -10.80 -6.41 -23.71
C ASN A 421 -12.26 -6.37 -24.18
N LEU A 422 -13.19 -6.21 -23.25
CA LEU A 422 -14.62 -6.09 -23.52
C LEU A 422 -15.08 -4.70 -23.09
N SER A 423 -15.20 -3.79 -24.04
CA SER A 423 -15.76 -2.46 -23.77
C SER A 423 -17.05 -2.24 -24.55
N SER A 424 -18.01 -1.56 -23.91
CA SER A 424 -19.16 -0.97 -24.60
C SER A 424 -18.79 0.26 -25.43
N ASP A 425 -17.60 0.82 -25.22
CA ASP A 425 -17.08 1.94 -25.98
C ASP A 425 -16.43 1.45 -27.28
N SER A 426 -17.00 1.86 -28.41
CA SER A 426 -16.51 1.60 -29.77
C SER A 426 -15.08 2.09 -30.04
N GLN A 427 -14.53 2.97 -29.19
CA GLN A 427 -13.15 3.47 -29.30
C GLN A 427 -12.11 2.54 -28.67
N ILE A 428 -12.53 1.57 -27.85
CA ILE A 428 -11.58 0.66 -27.18
C ILE A 428 -11.16 -0.44 -28.15
N THR A 429 -9.85 -0.50 -28.40
CA THR A 429 -9.24 -1.54 -29.22
C THR A 429 -9.25 -2.87 -28.46
N THR A 430 -9.60 -3.96 -29.15
CA THR A 430 -9.45 -5.33 -28.63
C THR A 430 -7.99 -5.75 -28.43
N SER A 431 -7.06 -4.90 -28.86
CA SER A 431 -5.62 -5.09 -28.76
C SER A 431 -5.01 -4.45 -27.52
N ILE A 432 -4.01 -5.12 -26.99
CA ILE A 432 -3.15 -4.75 -25.87
C ILE A 432 -1.75 -4.47 -26.44
N ASN A 433 -1.14 -3.37 -26.03
CA ASN A 433 0.28 -3.15 -26.28
C ASN A 433 1.10 -4.02 -25.31
N PHE A 434 1.70 -5.09 -25.83
CA PHE A 434 2.44 -6.06 -25.06
C PHE A 434 3.93 -5.98 -25.39
N SER A 435 4.75 -5.77 -24.37
CA SER A 435 6.22 -5.71 -24.45
C SER A 435 6.84 -6.66 -23.43
N THR A 436 7.84 -7.41 -23.84
CA THR A 436 8.83 -8.05 -22.96
C THR A 436 10.24 -7.62 -23.39
N GLN A 437 10.39 -6.42 -23.93
CA GLN A 437 11.66 -5.91 -24.41
C GLN A 437 12.53 -5.49 -23.23
N GLY A 438 13.38 -6.41 -22.79
CA GLY A 438 14.27 -6.19 -21.65
C GLY A 438 13.88 -7.01 -20.41
N GLY A 439 12.66 -7.55 -20.40
CA GLY A 439 12.17 -8.40 -19.33
C GLY A 439 12.06 -9.88 -19.69
N ASP A 440 11.81 -10.70 -18.67
CA ASP A 440 11.67 -12.14 -18.75
C ASP A 440 10.25 -12.62 -18.40
N VAL A 441 9.82 -13.69 -19.06
CA VAL A 441 8.61 -14.44 -18.71
C VAL A 441 9.03 -15.90 -18.52
N TYR A 442 8.92 -16.45 -17.31
CA TYR A 442 9.32 -17.84 -17.04
C TYR A 442 8.48 -18.52 -15.96
N GLY A 443 8.58 -19.85 -15.90
CA GLY A 443 7.93 -20.67 -14.90
C GLY A 443 7.36 -21.97 -15.48
N ASP A 444 6.56 -22.66 -14.68
CA ASP A 444 5.95 -23.97 -14.95
C ASP A 444 4.46 -24.03 -14.56
N GLY A 445 3.89 -22.90 -14.16
CA GLY A 445 2.47 -22.75 -13.85
C GLY A 445 1.60 -22.62 -15.10
N THR A 446 0.35 -22.21 -14.88
CA THR A 446 -0.67 -22.22 -15.92
C THR A 446 -0.96 -20.81 -16.42
N LEU A 447 -0.97 -20.63 -17.74
CA LEU A 447 -1.59 -19.49 -18.39
C LEU A 447 -2.95 -19.87 -18.98
N GLN A 448 -3.93 -19.02 -18.80
CA GLN A 448 -5.29 -19.20 -19.28
C GLN A 448 -5.79 -17.94 -19.97
N PHE A 449 -6.43 -18.14 -21.10
CA PHE A 449 -7.27 -17.14 -21.74
C PHE A 449 -8.71 -17.33 -21.24
N ALA A 450 -9.24 -16.34 -20.51
CA ALA A 450 -10.65 -16.31 -20.20
C ALA A 450 -11.38 -15.78 -21.45
N GLY A 451 -12.21 -16.60 -22.08
CA GLY A 451 -12.89 -16.24 -23.33
C GLY A 451 -13.70 -17.40 -23.89
N GLN A 452 -14.40 -17.19 -25.01
CA GLN A 452 -15.24 -18.22 -25.63
C GLN A 452 -14.43 -19.43 -26.14
N SER A 453 -13.17 -19.21 -26.54
CA SER A 453 -12.26 -20.28 -26.97
C SER A 453 -11.47 -20.91 -25.82
N ALA A 454 -11.64 -20.44 -24.57
CA ALA A 454 -10.97 -20.87 -23.32
C ALA A 454 -9.71 -21.72 -23.55
N PHE A 455 -8.59 -21.05 -23.83
CA PHE A 455 -7.30 -21.71 -24.05
C PHE A 455 -6.53 -21.79 -22.73
N ARG A 456 -5.92 -22.94 -22.43
CA ARG A 456 -5.09 -23.15 -21.25
C ARG A 456 -3.79 -23.85 -21.64
N GLY A 457 -2.66 -23.40 -21.09
CA GLY A 457 -1.36 -23.99 -21.35
C GLY A 457 -0.37 -23.78 -20.23
N LYS A 458 0.63 -24.65 -20.15
CA LYS A 458 1.73 -24.51 -19.20
C LYS A 458 2.85 -23.66 -19.79
N LEU A 459 3.47 -22.86 -18.94
CA LEU A 459 4.71 -22.17 -19.29
C LEU A 459 5.84 -23.20 -19.36
N LEU A 460 6.67 -23.13 -20.41
CA LEU A 460 7.79 -24.06 -20.62
C LEU A 460 9.05 -23.27 -21.00
N GLY A 461 9.81 -22.85 -19.98
CA GLY A 461 11.13 -22.24 -20.14
C GLY A 461 11.15 -20.70 -20.04
N VAL A 462 12.29 -20.12 -20.42
CA VAL A 462 12.52 -18.66 -20.43
C VAL A 462 11.99 -18.08 -21.75
N GLY A 463 11.20 -17.03 -21.64
CA GLY A 463 10.53 -16.43 -22.76
C GLY A 463 11.44 -15.72 -23.74
N ARG A 464 10.89 -15.49 -24.93
CA ARG A 464 11.53 -14.72 -26.00
C ARG A 464 11.05 -13.29 -25.93
N ILE A 465 11.95 -12.36 -26.20
CA ILE A 465 11.65 -10.94 -26.41
C ILE A 465 10.53 -10.81 -27.44
N PHE A 466 9.44 -10.17 -27.05
CA PHE A 466 8.32 -9.85 -27.92
C PHE A 466 7.86 -8.41 -27.69
N GLU A 467 7.55 -7.70 -28.77
CA GLU A 467 6.90 -6.40 -28.73
C GLU A 467 5.81 -6.37 -29.80
N GLY A 468 4.62 -5.90 -29.45
CA GLY A 468 3.58 -5.62 -30.41
C GLY A 468 2.18 -5.44 -29.83
N THR A 469 1.28 -4.99 -30.70
CA THR A 469 -0.14 -4.80 -30.41
C THR A 469 -0.90 -6.09 -30.72
N LEU A 470 -1.39 -6.79 -29.69
CA LEU A 470 -1.93 -8.15 -29.79
C LEU A 470 -3.27 -8.29 -29.07
N SER A 471 -4.09 -9.25 -29.47
CA SER A 471 -5.24 -9.65 -28.64
C SER A 471 -4.80 -10.39 -27.37
N ALA A 472 -5.68 -10.43 -26.37
CA ALA A 472 -5.46 -11.23 -25.15
C ALA A 472 -5.17 -12.71 -25.46
N GLU A 473 -5.91 -13.30 -26.40
CA GLU A 473 -5.69 -14.69 -26.82
C GLU A 473 -4.31 -14.87 -27.47
N GLU A 474 -3.89 -13.92 -28.32
CA GLU A 474 -2.58 -13.97 -28.97
C GLU A 474 -1.43 -13.86 -27.97
N ILE A 475 -1.56 -13.03 -26.93
CA ILE A 475 -0.57 -12.91 -25.85
C ILE A 475 -0.41 -14.26 -25.14
N VAL A 476 -1.52 -14.83 -24.63
CA VAL A 476 -1.48 -16.12 -23.92
C VAL A 476 -0.91 -17.22 -24.82
N ARG A 477 -1.35 -17.29 -26.08
CA ARG A 477 -0.83 -18.28 -27.04
C ARG A 477 0.65 -18.08 -27.32
N ARG A 478 1.12 -16.85 -27.49
CA ARG A 478 2.54 -16.57 -27.76
C ARG A 478 3.40 -16.97 -26.58
N ILE A 479 3.01 -16.62 -25.35
CA ILE A 479 3.74 -16.99 -24.13
C ILE A 479 3.79 -18.53 -23.97
N VAL A 480 2.68 -19.23 -24.18
CA VAL A 480 2.67 -20.71 -24.07
C VAL A 480 3.48 -21.38 -25.20
N ASN A 481 3.50 -20.83 -26.42
CA ASN A 481 4.14 -21.45 -27.59
C ASN A 481 5.62 -21.05 -27.80
N GLN A 482 6.34 -20.53 -26.81
CA GLN A 482 7.70 -19.96 -26.99
C GLN A 482 8.81 -20.96 -27.40
N SER A 483 8.54 -22.26 -27.51
CA SER A 483 9.54 -23.24 -27.96
C SER A 483 9.79 -23.17 -29.48
N SER A 484 10.92 -22.57 -29.86
CA SER A 484 11.44 -22.53 -31.24
C SER A 484 12.01 -23.84 -31.76
N VAL A 485 12.22 -24.80 -30.86
CA VAL A 485 12.69 -26.13 -31.18
C VAL A 485 11.68 -27.10 -30.58
N LEU A 486 10.64 -27.43 -31.35
CA LEU A 486 9.77 -28.58 -31.06
C LEU A 486 10.57 -29.89 -31.25
N ASN A 487 11.67 -30.07 -30.51
CA ASN A 487 12.28 -31.37 -30.22
C ASN A 487 11.65 -31.99 -28.95
N GLN A 488 10.93 -31.18 -28.17
CA GLN A 488 10.10 -31.62 -27.06
C GLN A 488 8.69 -31.11 -27.29
N SER A 489 7.74 -32.00 -27.03
CA SER A 489 6.34 -31.77 -27.22
C SER A 489 5.80 -30.81 -26.16
N ALA A 490 5.07 -29.76 -26.57
CA ALA A 490 4.38 -28.89 -25.61
C ALA A 490 3.07 -29.56 -25.16
N GLN A 491 2.87 -29.63 -23.85
CA GLN A 491 1.67 -30.16 -23.21
C GLN A 491 0.66 -29.03 -23.03
N PHE A 492 -0.52 -29.19 -23.59
CA PHE A 492 -1.66 -28.27 -23.46
C PHE A 492 -2.75 -28.99 -22.67
N GLU A 493 -3.63 -28.24 -22.02
CA GLU A 493 -4.89 -28.80 -21.52
C GLU A 493 -6.01 -28.16 -22.33
N ASP A 494 -6.89 -28.98 -22.91
CA ASP A 494 -8.10 -28.43 -23.52
C ASP A 494 -9.12 -28.01 -22.46
N GLN A 495 -10.27 -27.47 -22.90
CA GLN A 495 -11.34 -26.96 -22.04
C GLN A 495 -11.87 -28.00 -21.01
N SER A 496 -11.61 -29.30 -21.23
CA SER A 496 -11.99 -30.40 -20.33
C SER A 496 -10.86 -30.83 -19.37
N GLY A 497 -9.72 -30.14 -19.38
CA GLY A 497 -8.52 -30.56 -18.66
C GLY A 497 -7.78 -31.72 -19.32
N THR A 498 -8.15 -32.11 -20.55
CA THR A 498 -7.50 -33.22 -21.25
C THR A 498 -6.16 -32.76 -21.80
N GLN A 499 -5.10 -33.47 -21.41
CA GLN A 499 -3.74 -33.18 -21.86
C GLN A 499 -3.59 -33.50 -23.36
N ARG A 500 -3.20 -32.49 -24.14
CA ARG A 500 -2.91 -32.59 -25.57
C ARG A 500 -1.44 -32.34 -25.81
N LEU A 501 -0.87 -33.11 -26.74
CA LEU A 501 0.52 -32.98 -27.14
C LEU A 501 0.58 -32.28 -28.51
N ARG A 502 1.27 -31.15 -28.61
CA ARG A 502 1.66 -30.61 -29.92
C ARG A 502 2.99 -31.21 -30.31
N ILE A 503 2.97 -32.06 -31.33
CA ILE A 503 4.18 -32.53 -32.02
C ILE A 503 4.49 -31.62 -33.20
N LYS A 504 5.78 -31.54 -33.56
CA LYS A 504 6.31 -30.73 -34.67
C LYS A 504 5.39 -30.80 -35.90
N ASN A 505 5.08 -29.64 -36.51
CA ASN A 505 4.14 -29.46 -37.64
C ASN A 505 2.64 -29.47 -37.30
N SER A 506 2.25 -29.03 -36.09
CA SER A 506 0.84 -28.71 -35.74
C SER A 506 -0.12 -29.90 -35.64
N PHE A 507 0.38 -31.12 -35.47
CA PHE A 507 -0.48 -32.26 -35.12
C PHE A 507 -0.77 -32.25 -33.62
N PHE A 508 -2.05 -32.19 -33.26
CA PHE A 508 -2.54 -32.41 -31.91
C PHE A 508 -2.82 -33.92 -31.74
N ARG A 509 -2.15 -34.58 -30.81
CA ARG A 509 -2.48 -35.96 -30.42
C ARG A 509 -3.09 -35.96 -29.02
N HIS A 510 -4.24 -36.63 -28.86
CA HIS A 510 -4.76 -36.96 -27.53
C HIS A 510 -3.76 -37.86 -26.82
N ILE A 511 -3.39 -37.52 -25.59
CA ILE A 511 -2.60 -38.39 -24.73
C ILE A 511 -3.58 -39.07 -23.78
N SER A 512 -3.81 -40.38 -23.93
CA SER A 512 -4.51 -41.11 -22.88
C SER A 512 -3.59 -41.21 -21.65
N PRO A 513 -4.14 -41.15 -20.41
CA PRO A 513 -3.33 -41.19 -19.18
C PRO A 513 -2.39 -42.40 -19.08
N SER A 514 -2.71 -43.50 -19.77
CA SER A 514 -1.93 -44.74 -19.81
C SER A 514 -0.73 -44.74 -20.78
N SER A 515 -0.52 -43.69 -21.58
CA SER A 515 0.47 -43.69 -22.67
C SER A 515 1.83 -43.10 -22.30
N ILE A 516 2.01 -42.60 -21.07
CA ILE A 516 3.24 -41.92 -20.65
C ILE A 516 4.20 -42.94 -20.00
N ALA A 517 5.04 -43.57 -20.82
CA ALA A 517 6.25 -44.22 -20.34
C ALA A 517 7.40 -43.21 -20.40
N ILE A 518 7.62 -42.46 -19.30
CA ILE A 518 8.88 -41.71 -19.13
C ILE A 518 9.96 -42.74 -18.86
N THR A 519 10.67 -43.16 -19.91
CA THR A 519 11.94 -43.89 -19.74
C THR A 519 13.04 -42.86 -19.58
N GLY A 520 13.31 -42.49 -18.33
CA GLY A 520 14.58 -41.86 -17.97
C GLY A 520 15.69 -42.91 -18.08
N TYR A 521 16.32 -43.02 -19.25
CA TYR A 521 17.58 -43.74 -19.39
C TYR A 521 18.52 -42.96 -20.31
N SER A 522 19.61 -42.47 -19.72
CA SER A 522 20.73 -41.86 -20.43
C SER A 522 21.43 -42.92 -21.28
N GLY A 523 21.44 -42.76 -22.61
CA GLY A 523 22.42 -43.43 -23.47
C GLY A 523 21.92 -44.11 -24.75
N ALA A 524 20.63 -44.12 -25.07
CA ALA A 524 20.15 -44.69 -26.33
C ALA A 524 19.75 -43.63 -27.36
N ALA A 525 20.11 -43.88 -28.62
CA ALA A 525 19.84 -43.03 -29.79
C ALA A 525 18.35 -42.68 -29.93
N PRO A 526 18.00 -41.50 -30.50
CA PRO A 526 16.62 -41.04 -30.59
C PRO A 526 15.74 -42.02 -31.36
N MET A 527 14.67 -42.48 -30.70
CA MET A 527 13.62 -43.30 -31.32
C MET A 527 12.95 -42.53 -32.45
N ARG A 528 12.91 -43.11 -33.65
CA ARG A 528 12.19 -42.53 -34.79
C ARG A 528 10.69 -42.79 -34.61
N VAL A 529 9.89 -41.75 -34.82
CA VAL A 529 8.40 -41.76 -34.70
C VAL A 529 7.71 -42.78 -35.62
N GLY A 530 8.44 -43.42 -36.55
CA GLY A 530 7.93 -44.51 -37.39
C GLY A 530 7.66 -45.84 -36.65
N ASP A 531 8.21 -46.04 -35.45
CA ASP A 531 8.09 -47.33 -34.74
C ASP A 531 6.81 -47.45 -33.90
N ILE A 532 5.98 -46.40 -33.85
CA ILE A 532 4.70 -46.34 -33.13
C ILE A 532 3.54 -46.18 -34.12
N ILE A 533 3.53 -46.99 -35.19
CA ILE A 533 2.37 -47.09 -36.09
C ILE A 533 2.06 -48.56 -36.37
N SER A 534 1.23 -49.15 -35.51
CA SER A 534 0.32 -50.22 -35.92
C SER A 534 -0.82 -50.31 -34.91
N GLY A 535 -1.98 -49.73 -35.25
CA GLY A 535 -3.16 -49.85 -34.39
C GLY A 535 -4.28 -48.87 -34.70
N GLU A 536 -4.72 -48.75 -35.95
CA GLU A 536 -6.08 -48.26 -36.24
C GLU A 536 -6.79 -49.30 -37.12
N SER A 537 -7.80 -49.93 -36.55
CA SER A 537 -8.74 -50.81 -37.26
C SER A 537 -9.93 -49.99 -37.73
N ALA A 538 -10.05 -49.80 -39.04
CA ALA A 538 -11.33 -49.57 -39.69
C ALA A 538 -11.92 -50.96 -40.05
N ASN A 539 -13.07 -51.29 -39.49
CA ASN A 539 -13.86 -52.45 -39.94
C ASN A 539 -15.18 -51.93 -40.51
N ASP A 540 -15.30 -52.02 -41.83
CA ASP A 540 -16.43 -52.71 -42.43
C ASP A 540 -15.95 -53.47 -43.68
N VAL A 541 -16.67 -54.54 -44.03
CA VAL A 541 -16.50 -55.47 -45.16
C VAL A 541 -15.71 -56.76 -44.90
N SER A 542 -16.44 -57.83 -45.21
CA SER A 542 -16.20 -59.26 -45.08
C SER A 542 -15.01 -59.80 -45.86
N GLY A 543 -14.26 -60.70 -45.23
CA GLY A 543 -13.26 -61.51 -45.93
C GLY A 543 -12.48 -62.38 -44.96
N LYS A 544 -12.80 -63.67 -44.91
CA LYS A 544 -12.03 -64.69 -44.19
C LYS A 544 -10.58 -64.65 -44.67
N ASN A 545 -9.64 -64.41 -43.76
CA ASN A 545 -8.29 -64.96 -43.85
C ASN A 545 -7.68 -65.10 -42.45
N THR A 546 -7.40 -66.34 -42.09
CA THR A 546 -6.75 -66.76 -40.85
C THR A 546 -5.28 -66.36 -40.92
N VAL A 547 -4.83 -65.46 -40.05
CA VAL A 547 -3.39 -65.15 -39.86
C VAL A 547 -3.00 -65.55 -38.44
N THR A 548 -1.96 -66.38 -38.36
CA THR A 548 -1.42 -66.98 -37.14
C THR A 548 -0.64 -65.96 -36.32
N ASN A 549 -1.06 -65.74 -35.06
CA ASN A 549 -0.32 -64.96 -34.07
C ASN A 549 0.95 -65.72 -33.65
N ARG A 550 2.13 -65.14 -33.89
CA ARG A 550 3.37 -65.50 -33.19
C ARG A 550 3.65 -64.45 -32.10
N SER A 551 3.55 -64.87 -30.85
CA SER A 551 4.00 -64.12 -29.69
C SER A 551 5.51 -64.32 -29.50
N PHE A 552 6.25 -63.21 -29.36
CA PHE A 552 7.65 -63.24 -28.91
C PHE A 552 7.68 -62.99 -27.40
N LYS A 553 8.19 -63.96 -26.62
CA LYS A 553 8.64 -63.77 -25.24
C LYS A 553 10.11 -63.40 -25.27
N TYR A 554 10.48 -62.30 -24.60
CA TYR A 554 11.88 -62.01 -24.29
C TYR A 554 12.23 -62.62 -22.93
N ASP A 555 13.28 -63.43 -22.92
CA ASP A 555 13.93 -64.01 -21.74
C ASP A 555 15.05 -63.05 -21.30
N LEU A 556 15.00 -62.60 -20.05
CA LEU A 556 16.03 -61.79 -19.40
C LEU A 556 16.87 -62.69 -18.50
N SER A 557 17.82 -63.42 -19.08
CA SER A 557 18.86 -64.13 -18.34
C SER A 557 20.23 -63.92 -18.99
N GLY A 558 20.79 -62.73 -18.77
CA GLY A 558 22.19 -62.42 -19.11
C GLY A 558 23.10 -62.62 -17.92
N ARG A 559 23.71 -63.80 -17.76
CA ARG A 559 25.01 -63.94 -17.08
C ARG A 559 25.95 -64.79 -17.93
N ARG A 560 27.07 -64.15 -18.28
CA ARG A 560 28.19 -64.59 -19.11
C ARG A 560 28.87 -65.84 -18.55
N SER A 561 29.32 -66.71 -19.45
CA SER A 561 30.42 -67.65 -19.23
C SER A 561 31.75 -67.00 -19.63
N ASP A 562 32.80 -67.27 -18.86
CA ASP A 562 34.08 -67.86 -19.29
C ASP A 562 35.22 -67.46 -18.33
N TYR A 563 35.82 -68.50 -17.74
CA TYR A 563 36.82 -68.61 -16.66
C TYR A 563 36.37 -68.38 -15.21
#